data_AF-A0A8S8XTX3-F1
#
_entry.id   AF-A0A8S8XTX3-F1
#
_cell.length_a   1.000
_cell.length_b   1.000
_cell.length_c   1.000
_cell.angle_alpha   90.00
_cell.angle_beta   90.00
_cell.angle_gamma   90.00
#
_symmetry.space_group_name_H-M   'P 1'
#
loop_
_entity.id
_entity.type
_entity.pdbx_description
1 polymer ?
#
loop_
_entity_poly.entity_id
_entity_poly.type
_entity_poly.pdbx_seq_one_letter_code
_entity_poly.pdbx_strand_id
1 'polypeptide(L)'
;MAGGSIYAGTNIGVCQYSVATLGLNDCVNAQDGMPNWGVSAVGFNGTTIFGGTSNGVGLIDKSSLSVYDTWEAGEDTDNALVESNR
;
A
#
# COMPACT_ATOMS: atom_id res chain seq x y z
N MET A 1 -23.78 -9.63 -8.89
CA MET A 1 -22.99 -8.40 -8.80
C MET A 1 -21.87 -8.69 -7.81
N ALA A 2 -20.63 -8.88 -8.25
CA ALA A 2 -19.52 -9.09 -7.32
C ALA A 2 -19.22 -7.72 -6.67
N GLY A 3 -19.42 -7.62 -5.35
CA GLY A 3 -19.23 -6.37 -4.61
C GLY A 3 -17.78 -5.89 -4.73
N GLY A 4 -17.61 -4.62 -5.09
CA GLY A 4 -16.30 -3.98 -5.12
C GLY A 4 -15.76 -3.72 -3.71
N SER A 5 -14.48 -3.35 -3.63
CA SER A 5 -13.85 -2.85 -2.41
C SER A 5 -13.51 -1.38 -2.56
N ILE A 6 -13.63 -0.63 -1.47
CA ILE A 6 -13.08 0.73 -1.33
C ILE A 6 -11.84 0.61 -0.46
N TYR A 7 -10.74 1.24 -0.88
CA TYR A 7 -9.52 1.33 -0.08
C TYR A 7 -9.31 2.79 0.32
N ALA A 8 -9.13 3.04 1.61
CA ALA A 8 -8.93 4.38 2.15
C ALA A 8 -7.64 4.45 2.96
N GLY A 9 -6.87 5.51 2.74
CA GLY A 9 -5.76 5.87 3.62
C GLY A 9 -6.31 6.57 4.86
N THR A 10 -5.89 6.10 6.03
CA THR A 10 -6.33 6.63 7.33
C THR A 10 -5.12 6.93 8.22
N ASN A 11 -5.36 7.47 9.41
CA ASN A 11 -4.31 7.62 10.43
C ASN A 11 -3.93 6.30 11.11
N ILE A 12 -4.56 5.17 10.73
CA ILE A 12 -4.32 3.82 11.27
C ILE A 12 -4.09 2.80 10.15
N GLY A 13 -3.63 3.23 8.98
CA GLY A 13 -3.28 2.34 7.88
C GLY A 13 -4.18 2.45 6.64
N VAL A 14 -4.07 1.47 5.75
CA VAL A 14 -4.97 1.27 4.61
C VAL A 14 -6.13 0.41 5.06
N CYS A 15 -7.35 0.93 5.01
CA CYS A 15 -8.56 0.22 5.38
C CYS A 15 -9.37 -0.19 4.15
N GLN A 16 -9.81 -1.45 4.10
CA GLN A 16 -10.72 -1.98 3.10
C GLN A 16 -12.16 -1.90 3.59
N TYR A 17 -13.07 -1.45 2.72
CA TYR A 17 -14.50 -1.47 2.96
C TYR A 17 -15.22 -2.21 1.84
N SER A 18 -16.28 -2.93 2.20
CA SER A 18 -17.18 -3.55 1.22
C SER A 18 -18.12 -2.52 0.61
N VAL A 19 -18.18 -2.44 -0.73
CA VAL A 19 -19.17 -1.58 -1.42
C VAL A 19 -20.60 -2.08 -1.18
N ALA A 20 -20.78 -3.38 -0.94
CA ALA A 20 -22.10 -3.98 -0.76
C ALA A 20 -22.73 -3.64 0.59
N THR A 21 -21.92 -3.56 1.65
CA THR A 21 -22.40 -3.33 3.02
C THR A 21 -22.01 -1.98 3.58
N LEU A 22 -21.08 -1.26 2.92
CA LEU A 22 -20.39 -0.08 3.43
C LEU A 22 -19.69 -0.32 4.77
N GLY A 23 -19.47 -1.58 5.13
CA GLY A 23 -18.81 -2.00 6.36
C GLY A 23 -17.28 -2.03 6.18
N LEU A 24 -16.57 -1.81 7.28
CA LEU A 24 -15.14 -2.06 7.38
C LEU A 24 -14.90 -3.57 7.29
N ASN A 25 -14.00 -3.97 6.41
CA ASN A 25 -13.47 -5.33 6.38
C ASN A 25 -12.31 -5.43 7.36
N ASP A 26 -11.21 -4.73 7.08
CA ASP A 26 -10.00 -4.72 7.91
C ASP A 26 -9.07 -3.56 7.51
N CYS A 27 -8.03 -3.31 8.31
CA CYS A 27 -6.99 -2.32 8.05
C CYS A 27 -5.59 -2.93 8.22
N VAL A 28 -4.64 -2.51 7.37
CA VAL A 28 -3.21 -2.84 7.54
C VAL A 28 -2.39 -1.60 7.86
N ASN A 29 -1.54 -1.70 8.88
CA ASN A 29 -0.71 -0.62 9.40
C ASN A 29 0.72 -1.08 9.69
N ALA A 30 1.48 -0.32 10.48
CA ALA A 30 2.90 -0.62 10.72
C ALA A 30 3.12 -1.94 11.46
N GLN A 31 2.16 -2.40 12.27
CA GLN A 31 2.22 -3.70 12.92
C GLN A 31 2.09 -4.85 11.91
N ASP A 32 1.46 -4.58 10.77
CA ASP A 32 1.26 -5.54 9.69
C ASP A 32 2.35 -5.43 8.61
N GLY A 33 3.34 -4.54 8.80
CA GLY A 33 4.49 -4.36 7.90
C GLY A 33 4.46 -3.09 7.05
N MET A 34 3.48 -2.19 7.22
CA MET A 34 3.49 -0.91 6.52
C MET A 34 4.65 -0.01 6.99
N PRO A 35 5.21 0.87 6.13
CA PRO A 35 6.31 1.78 6.52
C PRO A 35 5.95 2.80 7.61
N ASN A 36 4.65 3.11 7.77
CA ASN A 36 4.13 3.97 8.84
C ASN A 36 2.64 3.67 9.12
N TRP A 37 2.13 4.13 10.26
CA TRP A 37 0.72 4.11 10.63
C TRP A 37 -0.14 5.03 9.76
N GLY A 38 0.35 6.23 9.50
CA GLY A 38 -0.39 7.23 8.73
C GLY A 38 -0.25 6.99 7.22
N VAL A 39 -1.39 6.78 6.55
CA VAL A 39 -1.46 6.65 5.10
C VAL A 39 -2.13 7.90 4.52
N SER A 40 -1.37 8.62 3.70
CA SER A 40 -1.79 9.89 3.08
C SER A 40 -2.31 9.70 1.66
N ALA A 41 -1.95 8.61 0.99
CA ALA A 41 -2.36 8.31 -0.37
C ALA A 41 -2.60 6.82 -0.56
N VAL A 42 -3.59 6.48 -1.40
CA VAL A 42 -3.86 5.09 -1.80
C VAL A 42 -3.97 5.02 -3.31
N GLY A 43 -3.22 4.11 -3.92
CA GLY A 43 -3.37 3.68 -5.31
C GLY A 43 -3.55 2.18 -5.37
N PHE A 44 -4.01 1.64 -6.49
CA PHE A 44 -4.06 0.18 -6.69
C PHE A 44 -4.03 -0.20 -8.17
N ASN A 45 -3.62 -1.43 -8.44
CA ASN A 45 -3.71 -2.05 -9.76
C ASN A 45 -4.48 -3.37 -9.69
N GLY A 46 -4.26 -4.31 -10.62
CA GLY A 46 -4.92 -5.61 -10.63
C GLY A 46 -4.73 -6.41 -9.34
N THR A 47 -3.51 -6.44 -8.80
CA THR A 47 -3.08 -7.33 -7.71
C THR A 47 -2.69 -6.60 -6.43
N THR A 48 -2.26 -5.34 -6.54
CA THR A 48 -1.57 -4.65 -5.44
C THR A 48 -2.33 -3.38 -5.04
N ILE A 49 -2.42 -3.12 -3.74
CA ILE A 49 -2.76 -1.81 -3.15
C ILE A 49 -1.45 -1.16 -2.68
N PHE A 50 -1.29 0.11 -3.02
CA PHE A 50 -0.15 0.93 -2.65
C PHE A 50 -0.59 1.91 -1.58
N GLY A 51 -0.13 1.74 -0.35
CA GLY A 51 -0.39 2.67 0.75
C GLY A 51 0.79 3.61 0.94
N GLY A 52 0.67 4.84 0.41
CA GLY A 52 1.69 5.87 0.52
C GLY A 52 1.67 6.54 1.90
N THR A 53 2.80 6.47 2.59
CA THR A 53 3.01 7.01 3.93
C THR A 53 4.11 8.09 3.92
N SER A 54 4.42 8.68 5.08
CA SER A 54 5.57 9.60 5.20
C SER A 54 6.94 8.92 5.08
N ASN A 55 7.00 7.59 5.24
CA ASN A 55 8.25 6.82 5.30
C ASN A 55 8.40 5.85 4.12
N GLY A 56 7.61 6.02 3.05
CA GLY A 56 7.61 5.12 1.90
C GLY A 56 6.24 4.57 1.57
N VAL A 57 6.20 3.53 0.74
CA VAL A 57 4.98 2.91 0.23
C VAL A 57 4.90 1.45 0.67
N GLY A 58 3.81 1.05 1.32
CA GLY A 58 3.53 -0.37 1.57
C GLY A 58 2.82 -1.00 0.38
N LEU A 59 3.29 -2.19 -0.03
CA LEU A 59 2.68 -2.99 -1.09
C LEU A 59 1.85 -4.11 -0.44
N ILE A 60 0.54 -4.07 -0.69
CA ILE A 60 -0.44 -4.94 -0.04
C ILE A 60 -1.08 -5.82 -1.11
N ASP A 61 -1.13 -7.13 -0.88
CA ASP A 61 -1.82 -8.06 -1.78
C ASP A 61 -3.34 -7.88 -1.66
N LYS A 62 -4.03 -7.70 -2.78
CA LYS A 62 -5.48 -7.43 -2.79
C LYS A 62 -6.34 -8.62 -2.38
N SER A 63 -5.82 -9.85 -2.52
CA SER A 63 -6.58 -11.07 -2.25
C SER A 63 -6.53 -11.47 -0.79
N SER A 64 -5.39 -11.30 -0.13
CA SER A 64 -5.18 -11.61 1.28
C SER A 64 -5.27 -10.40 2.20
N LEU A 65 -5.16 -9.18 1.65
CA LEU A 65 -5.00 -7.94 2.40
C LEU A 65 -3.79 -7.99 3.37
N SER A 66 -2.67 -8.55 2.90
CA SER A 66 -1.42 -8.61 3.65
C SER A 66 -0.33 -7.77 3.00
N VAL A 67 0.44 -7.04 3.79
CA VAL A 67 1.65 -6.36 3.30
C VAL A 67 2.69 -7.43 2.94
N TYR A 68 3.24 -7.34 1.72
CA TYR A 68 4.24 -8.30 1.24
C TYR A 68 5.58 -7.66 0.88
N ASP A 69 5.63 -6.34 0.74
CA ASP A 69 6.84 -5.60 0.42
C ASP A 69 6.70 -4.11 0.80
N THR A 70 7.82 -3.40 0.91
CA THR A 70 7.86 -1.95 1.11
C THR A 70 8.82 -1.27 0.14
N TRP A 71 8.44 -0.09 -0.34
CA TRP A 71 9.36 0.83 -1.02
C TRP A 71 9.74 1.92 -0.03
N GLU A 72 10.88 1.76 0.63
CA GLU A 72 11.38 2.70 1.63
C GLU A 72 11.75 4.04 0.99
N ALA A 73 11.42 5.14 1.68
CA ALA A 73 11.87 6.46 1.29
C ALA A 73 13.33 6.66 1.74
N GLY A 74 14.31 6.20 0.94
CA GLY A 74 15.72 6.53 1.17
C GLY A 74 16.76 5.46 0.93
N GLU A 75 16.39 4.26 0.45
CA GLU A 75 17.42 3.35 -0.08
C GLU A 75 17.93 3.88 -1.42
N ASP A 76 19.26 3.83 -1.61
CA ASP A 76 19.88 4.00 -2.92
C ASP A 76 19.30 2.90 -3.81
N THR A 77 18.25 3.22 -4.56
CA THR A 77 17.79 2.30 -5.58
C THR A 77 18.91 2.35 -6.62
N ASP A 78 19.71 1.29 -6.75
CA ASP A 78 20.74 1.08 -7.78
C ASP A 78 20.17 1.07 -9.24
N ASN A 79 19.08 1.81 -9.47
CA ASN A 79 18.38 2.06 -10.71
C ASN A 79 18.97 3.26 -11.48
N ALA A 80 20.03 3.90 -10.98
CA ALA A 80 20.74 4.90 -11.75
C ALA A 80 21.39 4.23 -12.99
N LEU A 81 21.13 4.77 -14.19
CA LEU A 81 21.79 4.31 -15.40
C LEU A 81 23.31 4.51 -15.24
N VAL A 82 24.10 3.44 -15.27
CA VAL A 82 25.56 3.56 -15.40
C VAL A 82 25.88 3.99 -16.83
N GLU A 83 26.27 5.24 -17.03
CA GLU A 83 26.87 5.64 -18.31
C GLU A 83 28.22 4.92 -18.45
N SER A 84 28.28 3.92 -19.33
CA SER A 84 29.56 3.39 -19.80
C SER A 84 30.18 4.45 -20.70
N ASN A 85 30.96 5.36 -20.10
CA ASN A 85 31.77 6.31 -20.82
C ASN A 85 32.74 5.53 -21.72
N ARG A 86 32.48 5.56 -23.02
CA ARG A 86 33.28 4.90 -24.06
C ARG A 86 34.22 5.90 -24.71
#